data_AF-A0AAX3KYF5-F1
#
_entry.id   AF-A0AAX3KYF5-F1
#
_cell.length_a   1.000
_cell.length_b   1.000
_cell.length_c   1.000
_cell.angle_alpha   90.00
_cell.angle_beta   90.00
_cell.angle_gamma   90.00
#
_symmetry.space_group_name_H-M   'P 1'
#
loop_
_entity.id
_entity.type
_entity.pdbx_description
1 polymer ?
#
loop_
_entity_poly.entity_id
_entity_poly.type
_entity_poly.pdbx_seq_one_letter_code
_entity_poly.pdbx_strand_id
1 'polypeptide(L)'
;MDAVITQISQISDWEFLIALERSLESRGRLDLTASNALERQGQLLSRRYLLQKGKLGNGPFTPVEDEILQVLATATAALRRSRRMPHNIVKSLRAGGLIEAVERNVCHAGALQCRTDFEADGIPRGTLERIVDRYPQAFELEARRAAARYMAENEPAFRAAG
;
A
#
# COMPACT_ATOMS: atom_id res chain seq x y z
N MET A 1 -3.92 12.68 26.86
CA MET A 1 -4.03 12.02 25.55
C MET A 1 -3.02 12.65 24.59
N ASP A 2 -2.93 13.98 24.57
CA ASP A 2 -2.01 14.75 23.71
C ASP A 2 -0.53 14.33 23.77
N ALA A 3 0.01 14.07 24.97
CA ALA A 3 1.41 13.61 25.10
C ALA A 3 1.68 12.29 24.36
N VAL A 4 0.71 11.37 24.30
CA VAL A 4 0.84 10.10 23.59
C VAL A 4 0.79 10.32 22.08
N ILE A 5 -0.10 11.19 21.60
CA ILE A 5 -0.19 11.53 20.18
C ILE A 5 1.08 12.23 19.68
N THR A 6 1.61 13.17 20.48
CA THR A 6 2.90 13.82 20.21
C THR A 6 4.06 12.82 20.22
N GLN A 7 4.06 11.88 21.15
CA GLN A 7 5.06 10.81 21.16
C GLN A 7 4.98 9.95 19.90
N ILE A 8 3.78 9.55 19.48
CA ILE A 8 3.57 8.73 18.28
C ILE A 8 4.12 9.44 17.03
N SER A 9 3.82 10.73 16.85
CA SER A 9 4.25 11.49 15.66
C SER A 9 5.78 11.66 15.55
N GLN A 10 6.50 11.54 16.67
CA GLN A 10 7.95 11.64 16.73
C GLN A 10 8.67 10.31 16.45
N ILE A 11 7.97 9.17 16.47
CA ILE A 11 8.59 7.86 16.26
C ILE A 11 9.02 7.71 14.80
N SER A 12 10.31 7.50 14.57
CA SER A 12 10.91 7.36 13.24
C SER A 12 11.18 5.91 12.82
N ASP A 13 10.80 4.93 13.65
CA ASP A 13 11.13 3.52 13.48
C ASP A 13 9.95 2.60 13.83
N TRP A 14 9.79 1.52 13.07
CA TRP A 14 8.67 0.59 13.27
C TRP A 14 8.75 -0.21 14.56
N GLU A 15 9.95 -0.63 14.99
CA GLU A 15 10.06 -1.47 16.18
C GLU A 15 9.62 -0.68 17.42
N PHE A 16 10.01 0.60 17.50
CA PHE A 16 9.49 1.49 18.53
C PHE A 16 7.98 1.76 18.42
N LEU A 17 7.46 1.93 17.20
CA LEU A 17 6.03 2.16 16.97
C LEU A 17 5.19 0.95 17.42
N ILE A 18 5.62 -0.26 17.04
CA ILE A 18 4.97 -1.53 17.38
C ILE A 18 5.09 -1.82 18.88
N ALA A 19 6.23 -1.52 19.49
CA ALA A 19 6.41 -1.66 20.94
C ALA A 19 5.48 -0.72 21.72
N LEU A 20 5.30 0.52 21.25
CA LEU A 20 4.37 1.47 21.86
C LEU A 20 2.91 0.99 21.70
N GLU A 21 2.51 0.55 20.50
CA GLU A 21 1.19 0.00 20.22
C GLU A 21 0.84 -1.15 21.20
N ARG A 22 1.74 -2.14 21.33
CA ARG A 22 1.56 -3.27 22.27
C ARG A 22 1.48 -2.84 23.73
N SER A 23 2.27 -1.84 24.13
CA SER A 23 2.26 -1.31 25.51
C SER A 23 0.96 -0.56 25.82
N LEU A 24 0.41 0.18 24.87
CA LEU A 24 -0.89 0.84 25.01
C LEU A 24 -2.01 -0.19 25.08
N GLU A 25 -1.98 -1.19 24.21
CA GLU A 25 -2.94 -2.30 24.18
C GLU A 25 -2.94 -3.09 25.50
N SER A 26 -1.76 -3.53 25.98
CA SER A 26 -1.64 -4.31 27.21
C SER A 26 -2.09 -3.56 28.47
N ARG A 27 -2.13 -2.22 28.41
CA ARG A 27 -2.57 -1.36 29.52
C ARG A 27 -4.04 -0.93 29.37
N GLY A 28 -4.75 -1.38 28.33
CA GLY A 28 -6.11 -0.93 28.04
C GLY A 28 -6.22 0.56 27.72
N ARG A 29 -5.15 1.16 27.17
CA ARG A 29 -5.02 2.60 26.88
C ARG A 29 -4.99 2.92 25.39
N LEU A 30 -5.25 1.92 24.54
CA LEU A 30 -5.36 2.10 23.10
C LEU A 30 -6.79 2.54 22.75
N ASP A 31 -7.04 3.84 22.81
CA ASP A 31 -8.27 4.42 22.28
C ASP A 31 -8.21 4.64 20.76
N LEU A 32 -9.35 5.01 20.17
CA LEU A 32 -9.47 5.25 18.73
C LEU A 32 -8.52 6.35 18.24
N THR A 33 -8.28 7.40 19.04
CA THR A 33 -7.40 8.51 18.67
C THR A 33 -5.95 8.04 18.58
N ALA A 34 -5.49 7.28 19.59
CA ALA A 34 -4.17 6.68 19.61
C ALA A 34 -4.00 5.64 18.48
N SER A 35 -5.01 4.80 18.23
CA SER A 35 -5.03 3.84 17.12
C SER A 35 -4.86 4.54 15.77
N ASN A 36 -5.64 5.59 15.52
CA ASN A 36 -5.55 6.38 14.29
C ASN A 36 -4.19 7.08 14.16
N ALA A 37 -3.61 7.57 15.25
CA ALA A 37 -2.28 8.18 15.23
C ALA A 37 -1.19 7.15 14.92
N LEU A 38 -1.25 5.95 15.52
CA LEU A 38 -0.32 4.85 15.23
C LEU A 38 -0.41 4.43 13.77
N GLU A 39 -1.62 4.33 13.23
CA GLU A 39 -1.84 3.99 11.82
C GLU A 39 -1.26 5.05 10.88
N ARG A 40 -1.56 6.32 11.11
CA ARG A 40 -1.00 7.43 10.32
C ARG A 40 0.52 7.42 10.36
N GLN A 41 1.12 7.25 11.55
CA GLN A 41 2.57 7.20 11.66
C GLN A 41 3.16 5.98 10.95
N GLY A 42 2.53 4.81 11.08
CA GLY A 42 2.94 3.60 10.38
C GLY A 42 2.92 3.78 8.86
N GLN A 43 1.87 4.41 8.33
CA GLN A 43 1.78 4.76 6.90
C GLN A 43 2.86 5.77 6.49
N LEU A 44 3.15 6.80 7.29
CA LEU A 44 4.22 7.77 7.01
C LEU A 44 5.61 7.12 6.94
N LEU A 45 5.93 6.23 7.90
CA LEU A 45 7.17 5.46 7.87
C LEU A 45 7.23 4.56 6.63
N SER A 46 6.13 3.88 6.31
CA SER A 46 6.02 3.02 5.13
C SER A 46 6.22 3.79 3.84
N ARG A 47 5.60 4.97 3.71
CA ARG A 47 5.77 5.86 2.57
C ARG A 47 7.25 6.23 2.39
N ARG A 48 7.91 6.71 3.46
CA ARG A 48 9.34 7.07 3.43
C ARG A 48 10.23 5.90 3.00
N TYR A 49 9.96 4.71 3.52
CA TYR A 49 10.72 3.52 3.14
C TYR A 49 10.50 3.09 1.71
N LEU A 50 9.27 3.16 1.20
CA LEU A 50 9.00 2.84 -0.20
C LEU A 50 9.68 3.83 -1.14
N LEU A 51 9.70 5.13 -0.80
CA LEU A 51 10.47 6.12 -1.56
C LEU A 51 11.97 5.75 -1.60
N GLN A 52 12.55 5.47 -0.44
CA GLN A 52 13.98 5.19 -0.32
C GLN A 52 14.37 3.85 -0.96
N LYS A 53 13.64 2.77 -0.64
CA LYS A 53 13.96 1.42 -1.10
C LYS A 53 13.47 1.15 -2.51
N GLY A 54 12.35 1.74 -2.93
CA GLY A 54 11.84 1.70 -4.30
C GLY A 54 12.58 2.62 -5.26
N LYS A 55 13.44 3.53 -4.77
CA LYS A 55 14.19 4.52 -5.56
C LYS A 55 13.28 5.46 -6.37
N LEU A 56 12.15 5.86 -5.78
CA LEU A 56 11.12 6.66 -6.46
C LEU A 56 11.40 8.17 -6.49
N GLY A 57 12.51 8.62 -5.88
CA GLY A 57 12.80 10.03 -5.69
C GLY A 57 11.90 10.69 -4.64
N ASN A 58 11.97 12.03 -4.55
CA ASN A 58 11.23 12.82 -3.55
C ASN A 58 10.02 13.57 -4.14
N GLY A 59 9.68 13.34 -5.40
CA GLY A 59 8.55 13.98 -6.09
C GLY A 59 8.92 15.25 -6.88
N PRO A 60 7.92 15.97 -7.42
CA PRO A 60 6.48 15.79 -7.17
C PRO A 60 5.91 14.50 -7.80
N PHE A 61 4.95 13.88 -7.12
CA PHE A 61 4.18 12.75 -7.63
C PHE A 61 2.87 13.25 -8.24
N THR A 62 2.42 12.58 -9.29
CA THR A 62 1.08 12.80 -9.86
C THR A 62 -0.01 12.28 -8.90
N PRO A 63 -1.28 12.70 -9.05
CA PRO A 63 -2.36 12.22 -8.19
C PRO A 63 -2.51 10.68 -8.16
N VAL A 64 -2.34 10.03 -9.32
CA VAL A 64 -2.37 8.57 -9.43
C VAL A 64 -1.19 7.92 -8.72
N GLU A 65 0.01 8.47 -8.84
CA GLU A 65 1.20 7.96 -8.16
C GLU A 65 1.09 8.09 -6.64
N ASP A 66 0.56 9.20 -6.14
CA ASP A 66 0.30 9.36 -4.70
C ASP A 66 -0.76 8.36 -4.21
N GLU A 67 -1.82 8.09 -4.99
CA GLU A 67 -2.81 7.08 -4.65
C GLU A 67 -2.21 5.65 -4.60
N ILE A 68 -1.40 5.29 -5.60
CA ILE A 68 -0.67 4.02 -5.62
C ILE A 68 0.23 3.93 -4.39
N LEU A 69 1.02 4.97 -4.13
CA LEU A 69 1.95 5.00 -3.02
C LEU A 69 1.23 4.90 -1.67
N GLN A 70 0.04 5.50 -1.52
CA GLN A 70 -0.79 5.37 -0.33
C GLN A 70 -1.28 3.93 -0.11
N VAL A 71 -1.74 3.24 -1.17
CA VAL A 71 -2.13 1.83 -1.10
C VAL A 71 -0.93 0.95 -0.68
N LEU A 72 0.21 1.15 -1.32
CA LEU A 72 1.43 0.39 -1.01
C LEU A 72 1.95 0.66 0.40
N ALA A 73 1.88 1.91 0.86
CA ALA A 73 2.29 2.30 2.21
C ALA A 73 1.39 1.67 3.28
N THR A 74 0.09 1.60 3.01
CA THR A 74 -0.90 0.95 3.88
C THR A 74 -0.61 -0.54 4.02
N ALA A 75 -0.43 -1.24 2.90
CA ALA A 75 -0.06 -2.67 2.90
C ALA A 75 1.29 -2.92 3.60
N THR A 76 2.28 -2.07 3.33
CA THR A 76 3.59 -2.15 3.99
C THR A 76 3.49 -1.94 5.50
N ALA A 77 2.65 -1.01 5.96
CA ALA A 77 2.43 -0.79 7.38
C ALA A 77 1.81 -2.03 8.05
N ALA A 78 0.83 -2.67 7.40
CA ALA A 78 0.21 -3.91 7.87
C ALA A 78 1.23 -5.07 7.93
N LEU A 79 2.08 -5.22 6.91
CA LEU A 79 3.17 -6.20 6.92
C LEU A 79 4.14 -5.97 8.06
N ARG A 80 4.58 -4.71 8.26
CA ARG A 80 5.53 -4.36 9.32
C ARG A 80 4.98 -4.62 10.71
N ARG A 81 3.70 -4.33 10.98
CA ARG A 81 3.02 -4.71 12.23
C ARG A 81 3.08 -6.23 12.47
N SER A 82 2.98 -7.01 11.40
CA SER A 82 3.12 -8.47 11.40
C SER A 82 4.58 -8.95 11.36
N ARG A 83 5.56 -8.06 11.53
CA ARG A 83 7.01 -8.32 11.44
C ARG A 83 7.47 -8.90 10.09
N ARG A 84 6.69 -8.69 9.03
CA ARG A 84 7.02 -9.10 7.66
C ARG A 84 7.58 -7.93 6.85
N MET A 85 8.30 -8.26 5.79
CA MET A 85 8.90 -7.28 4.87
C MET A 85 8.16 -7.24 3.53
N PRO A 86 7.97 -6.05 2.93
CA PRO A 86 7.25 -5.85 1.67
C PRO A 86 8.15 -6.15 0.44
N HIS A 87 8.63 -7.39 0.33
CA HIS A 87 9.65 -7.75 -0.67
C HIS A 87 9.15 -7.61 -2.10
N ASN A 88 7.91 -8.01 -2.39
CA ASN A 88 7.37 -7.97 -3.75
C ASN A 88 7.07 -6.53 -4.16
N ILE A 89 6.52 -5.73 -3.25
CA ILE A 89 6.31 -4.28 -3.44
C ILE A 89 7.64 -3.60 -3.80
N VAL A 90 8.68 -3.73 -2.97
CA VAL A 90 9.97 -3.07 -3.22
C VAL A 90 10.62 -3.55 -4.52
N LYS A 91 10.58 -4.86 -4.79
CA LYS A 91 11.12 -5.43 -6.03
C LYS A 91 10.44 -4.84 -7.27
N SER A 92 9.12 -4.71 -7.23
CA SER A 92 8.33 -4.16 -8.35
C SER A 92 8.63 -2.69 -8.57
N LEU A 93 8.63 -1.89 -7.50
CA LEU A 93 8.94 -0.45 -7.57
C LEU A 93 10.34 -0.21 -8.15
N ARG A 94 11.34 -0.98 -7.74
CA ARG A 94 12.71 -0.85 -8.27
C ARG A 94 12.83 -1.15 -9.76
N ALA A 95 11.96 -2.00 -10.27
CA ALA A 95 12.03 -2.47 -11.64
C ALA A 95 11.32 -1.54 -12.62
N GLY A 96 10.55 -0.55 -12.16
CA GLY A 96 9.74 0.29 -13.08
C GLY A 96 8.98 1.48 -12.48
N GLY A 97 9.17 1.79 -11.20
CA GLY A 97 8.40 2.85 -10.53
C GLY A 97 6.97 2.42 -10.19
N LEU A 98 6.12 3.41 -9.91
CA LEU A 98 4.77 3.21 -9.37
C LEU A 98 3.78 2.69 -10.43
N ILE A 99 3.73 3.36 -11.59
CA ILE A 99 2.81 3.01 -12.68
C ILE A 99 3.13 1.61 -13.22
N GLU A 100 4.38 1.36 -13.62
CA GLU A 100 4.78 0.07 -14.18
C GLU A 100 4.68 -1.09 -13.16
N ALA A 101 4.78 -0.79 -11.85
CA ALA A 101 4.47 -1.77 -10.81
C ALA A 101 2.99 -2.16 -10.84
N VAL A 102 2.07 -1.20 -10.94
CA VAL A 102 0.63 -1.48 -11.08
C VAL A 102 0.34 -2.25 -12.35
N GLU A 103 0.87 -1.81 -13.50
CA GLU A 103 0.61 -2.47 -14.78
C GLU A 103 1.01 -3.94 -14.77
N ARG A 104 2.19 -4.27 -14.21
CA ARG A 104 2.63 -5.67 -14.10
C ARG A 104 1.81 -6.51 -13.15
N ASN A 105 1.24 -5.91 -12.10
CA ASN A 105 0.39 -6.64 -11.15
C ASN A 105 -1.05 -6.81 -11.68
N VAL A 106 -1.55 -5.88 -12.49
CA VAL A 106 -2.87 -5.95 -13.11
C VAL A 106 -2.86 -6.81 -14.39
N CYS A 107 -1.77 -6.77 -15.16
CA CYS A 107 -1.59 -7.62 -16.33
C CYS A 107 -1.21 -9.04 -15.92
N HIS A 108 -2.21 -9.85 -15.59
CA HIS A 108 -2.05 -11.27 -15.23
C HIS A 108 -1.64 -12.18 -16.42
N ALA A 109 -1.54 -11.63 -17.64
CA ALA A 109 -1.45 -12.40 -18.89
C ALA A 109 -0.15 -12.10 -19.68
N GLY A 110 0.78 -13.06 -19.64
CA GLY A 110 1.99 -13.12 -20.46
C GLY A 110 2.86 -14.32 -20.07
N ALA A 111 3.55 -14.95 -21.02
CA ALA A 111 4.38 -16.15 -20.82
C ALA A 111 5.53 -15.95 -19.80
N LEU A 112 5.80 -14.71 -19.41
CA LEU A 112 6.63 -14.35 -18.27
C LEU A 112 5.69 -13.97 -17.12
N GLN A 113 5.22 -14.97 -16.38
CA GLN A 113 4.71 -14.81 -15.02
C GLN A 113 5.85 -14.27 -14.13
N CYS A 114 6.18 -12.99 -14.28
CA CYS A 114 6.85 -12.27 -13.22
C CYS A 114 5.80 -12.16 -12.11
N ARG A 115 5.77 -13.16 -11.22
CA ARG A 115 5.07 -13.14 -9.94
C ARG A 115 5.55 -11.94 -9.14
N THR A 116 5.03 -10.77 -9.46
CA THR A 116 4.88 -9.67 -8.53
C THR A 116 3.49 -9.90 -7.97
N ASP A 117 3.44 -10.66 -6.88
CA ASP A 117 2.19 -10.99 -6.21
C ASP A 117 2.05 -10.03 -5.04
N PHE A 118 1.44 -8.88 -5.31
CA PHE A 118 1.10 -7.92 -4.25
C PHE A 118 0.06 -8.48 -3.29
N GLU A 119 -0.69 -9.54 -3.64
CA GLU A 119 -1.59 -10.22 -2.69
C GLU A 119 -0.80 -10.94 -1.61
N ALA A 120 0.36 -11.52 -1.95
CA ALA A 120 1.27 -12.09 -0.94
C ALA A 120 1.80 -11.03 0.05
N ASP A 121 1.87 -9.78 -0.40
CA ASP A 121 2.19 -8.60 0.41
C ASP A 121 0.94 -7.93 1.03
N GLY A 122 -0.24 -8.55 0.90
CA GLY A 122 -1.48 -8.16 1.57
C GLY A 122 -2.33 -7.15 0.82
N ILE A 123 -2.11 -6.92 -0.48
CA ILE A 123 -2.96 -6.05 -1.31
C ILE A 123 -4.06 -6.89 -1.95
N PRO A 124 -5.34 -6.68 -1.60
CA PRO A 124 -6.42 -7.47 -2.18
C PRO A 124 -6.56 -7.25 -3.68
N ARG A 125 -6.89 -8.32 -4.42
CA ARG A 125 -7.27 -8.23 -5.84
C ARG A 125 -8.39 -7.22 -6.03
N GLY A 126 -8.36 -6.49 -7.14
CA GLY A 126 -9.30 -5.42 -7.43
C GLY A 126 -8.88 -4.08 -6.84
N THR A 127 -7.88 -4.01 -5.95
CA THR A 127 -7.42 -2.72 -5.41
C THR A 127 -6.69 -1.91 -6.48
N LEU A 128 -5.76 -2.53 -7.21
CA LEU A 128 -5.00 -1.85 -8.25
C LEU A 128 -5.83 -1.65 -9.52
N GLU A 129 -6.68 -2.60 -9.86
CA GLU A 129 -7.61 -2.53 -10.98
C GLU A 129 -8.55 -1.33 -10.85
N ARG A 130 -9.03 -1.03 -9.64
CA ARG A 130 -9.83 0.18 -9.37
C ARG A 130 -9.04 1.48 -9.54
N ILE A 131 -7.73 1.48 -9.30
CA ILE A 131 -6.89 2.64 -9.60
C ILE A 131 -6.78 2.81 -11.12
N VAL A 132 -6.57 1.71 -11.86
CA VAL A 132 -6.51 1.73 -13.32
C VAL A 132 -7.83 2.23 -13.93
N ASP A 133 -8.97 1.78 -13.40
CA ASP A 133 -10.30 2.21 -13.83
C ASP A 133 -10.55 3.71 -13.57
N ARG A 134 -10.02 4.25 -12.46
CA ARG A 134 -10.17 5.67 -12.10
C ARG A 134 -9.24 6.60 -12.88
N TYR A 135 -8.04 6.14 -13.25
CA TYR A 135 -7.04 6.93 -13.98
C TYR A 135 -6.59 6.24 -15.26
N PRO A 136 -7.50 5.90 -16.20
CA PRO A 136 -7.15 5.10 -17.36
C PRO A 136 -6.06 5.74 -18.23
N GLN A 137 -6.01 7.07 -18.31
CA GLN A 137 -5.01 7.82 -19.06
C GLN A 137 -3.57 7.65 -18.56
N ALA A 138 -3.38 7.16 -17.33
CA ALA A 138 -2.07 6.95 -16.73
C ALA A 138 -1.47 5.56 -17.05
N PHE A 139 -2.23 4.68 -17.71
CA PHE A 139 -1.85 3.28 -17.90
C PHE A 139 -1.96 2.83 -19.35
N GLU A 140 -1.08 1.90 -19.70
CA GLU A 140 -1.04 1.25 -21.01
C GLU A 140 -2.34 0.50 -21.32
N LEU A 141 -2.59 0.31 -22.62
CA LEU A 141 -3.83 -0.28 -23.11
C LEU A 141 -4.07 -1.70 -22.57
N GLU A 142 -3.01 -2.50 -22.46
CA GLU A 142 -3.06 -3.86 -21.92
C GLU A 142 -3.52 -3.86 -20.46
N ALA A 143 -2.96 -2.97 -19.63
CA ALA A 143 -3.31 -2.85 -18.22
C ALA A 143 -4.77 -2.44 -18.04
N ARG A 144 -5.23 -1.46 -18.83
CA ARG A 144 -6.65 -1.06 -18.85
C ARG A 144 -7.57 -2.22 -19.24
N ARG A 145 -7.22 -2.98 -20.28
CA ARG A 145 -8.01 -4.13 -20.73
C ARG A 145 -8.04 -5.26 -19.71
N ALA A 146 -6.96 -5.45 -18.96
CA ALA A 146 -6.89 -6.45 -17.90
C ALA A 146 -7.72 -6.01 -16.69
N ALA A 147 -7.58 -4.76 -16.24
CA ALA A 147 -8.42 -4.19 -15.18
C ALA A 147 -9.91 -4.25 -15.52
N ALA A 148 -10.31 -3.81 -16.71
CA ALA A 148 -11.70 -3.84 -17.14
C ALA A 148 -12.29 -5.26 -17.16
N ARG A 149 -11.51 -6.26 -17.60
CA ARG A 149 -11.92 -7.67 -17.55
C ARG A 149 -12.15 -8.13 -16.12
N TYR A 150 -11.21 -7.87 -15.22
CA TYR A 150 -11.34 -8.22 -13.81
C TYR A 150 -12.57 -7.54 -13.18
N MET A 151 -12.77 -6.25 -13.43
CA MET A 151 -13.90 -5.50 -12.89
C MET A 151 -15.24 -6.05 -13.40
N ALA A 152 -15.36 -6.39 -14.69
CA ALA A 152 -16.58 -6.97 -15.27
C ALA A 152 -16.88 -8.38 -14.70
N GLU A 153 -15.86 -9.21 -14.51
CA GLU A 153 -16.01 -10.56 -13.94
C GLU A 153 -16.43 -10.54 -12.45
N ASN A 154 -16.03 -9.50 -11.71
CA ASN A 154 -16.23 -9.39 -10.26
C ASN A 154 -17.26 -8.32 -9.85
N GLU A 155 -17.90 -7.65 -10.82
CA GLU A 155 -18.92 -6.61 -10.60
C GLU A 155 -20.06 -7.02 -9.64
N PRO A 156 -20.58 -8.27 -9.68
CA PRO A 156 -21.63 -8.71 -8.76
C PRO A 156 -21.18 -8.69 -7.29
N ALA A 157 -19.91 -9.00 -7.01
CA ALA A 157 -19.35 -9.01 -5.66
C ALA A 157 -19.11 -7.59 -5.14
N PHE A 158 -18.74 -6.65 -6.02
CA PHE A 158 -18.54 -5.25 -5.64
C PHE A 158 -19.86 -4.52 -5.34
N ARG A 159 -20.94 -4.84 -6.06
CA ARG A 159 -22.27 -4.27 -5.78
C ARG A 159 -22.91 -4.79 -4.49
N ALA A 160 -22.53 -5.98 -4.02
CA ALA A 160 -23.04 -6.57 -2.78
C ALA A 160 -22.31 -6.10 -1.52
N ALA A 161 -21.17 -5.43 -1.66
CA ALA A 161 -20.30 -5.00 -0.55
C ALA A 161 -20.36 -3.48 -0.26
N GLY A 162 -21.14 -2.71 -1.03
CA GLY A 162 -21.42 -1.29 -0.83
C GLY A 162 -22.81 -1.07 -0.27
#